data_AF-A0AAD3T5U2-F1
#
_entry.id   AF-A0AAD3T5U2-F1
#
_cell.length_a   1.000
_cell.length_b   1.000
_cell.length_c   1.000
_cell.angle_alpha   90.00
_cell.angle_beta   90.00
_cell.angle_gamma   90.00
#
_symmetry.space_group_name_H-M   'P 1'
#
loop_
_entity.id
_entity.type
_entity.pdbx_description
1 polymer ?
#
loop_
_entity_poly.entity_id
_entity_poly.type
_entity_poly.pdbx_seq_one_letter_code
_entity_poly.pdbx_strand_id
1 'polypeptide(L)' 'MFIILPHFIVILGSYFGAVAASNVAVLKPSEIAPASSSLLAKFVLEYLDSSAIRVVEGGLPETTALLD' A
#
# COMPACT_ATOMS: atom_id res chain seq x y z
N MET A 1 19.16 -1.15 0.39
CA MET A 1 18.64 -2.28 1.21
C MET A 1 18.05 -1.81 2.54
N PHE A 2 18.71 -0.93 3.31
CA PHE A 2 18.22 -0.45 4.61
C PHE A 2 16.91 0.37 4.61
N ILE A 3 16.57 1.04 3.51
CA ILE A 3 15.32 1.84 3.37
C ILE A 3 14.09 1.01 2.98
N ILE A 4 14.26 -0.22 2.48
CA ILE A 4 13.16 -1.04 1.95
C ILE A 4 12.37 -1.72 3.08
N LEU A 5 13.08 -2.27 4.06
CA LEU A 5 12.49 -2.99 5.19
C LEU A 5 11.55 -2.12 6.05
N PRO A 6 11.88 -0.88 6.44
CA PRO A 6 10.96 -0.06 7.25
C PRO A 6 9.71 0.37 6.48
N HIS A 7 9.82 0.68 5.17
CA HIS A 7 8.66 1.06 4.36
C HIS A 7 7.66 -0.08 4.18
N PHE A 8 8.16 -1.31 4.00
CA PHE A 8 7.32 -2.49 3.87
C PHE A 8 6.55 -2.81 5.17
N ILE A 9 7.22 -2.70 6.31
CA ILE A 9 6.63 -2.98 7.62
C ILE A 9 5.55 -1.97 8.00
N VAL A 10 5.71 -0.68 7.66
CA VAL A 10 4.72 0.36 7.98
C VAL A 10 3.42 0.16 7.21
N ILE A 11 3.50 -0.23 5.93
CA ILE A 11 2.33 -0.46 5.08
C ILE A 11 1.59 -1.73 5.54
N LEU A 12 2.31 -2.82 5.77
CA LEU A 12 1.68 -4.06 6.25
C LEU A 12 1.11 -3.91 7.67
N GLY A 13 1.78 -3.21 8.58
CA GLY A 13 1.27 -2.95 9.93
C GLY A 13 -0.05 -2.18 9.91
N SER A 14 -0.12 -1.13 9.09
CA SER A 14 -1.35 -0.34 8.90
C SER A 14 -2.46 -1.18 8.27
N TYR A 15 -2.10 -2.04 7.31
CA TYR A 15 -3.02 -2.97 6.66
C TYR A 15 -3.62 -3.98 7.64
N PHE A 16 -2.79 -4.68 8.44
CA PHE A 16 -3.28 -5.65 9.41
C PHE A 16 -4.18 -4.99 10.47
N GLY A 17 -3.87 -3.75 10.88
CA GLY A 17 -4.73 -2.96 11.75
C GLY A 17 -6.10 -2.66 11.13
N ALA A 18 -6.13 -2.26 9.85
CA ALA A 18 -7.38 -2.00 9.14
C ALA A 18 -8.25 -3.27 8.98
N VAL A 19 -7.62 -4.41 8.64
CA VAL A 19 -8.33 -5.70 8.50
C VAL A 19 -8.85 -6.20 9.85
N ALA A 20 -8.06 -6.08 10.92
CA ALA A 20 -8.51 -6.45 12.27
C ALA A 20 -9.72 -5.62 12.72
N ALA A 21 -9.80 -4.37 12.25
CA ALA A 21 -10.95 -3.49 12.46
C ALA A 21 -12.09 -3.70 11.45
N SER A 22 -12.03 -4.71 10.57
CA SER A 22 -13.01 -4.98 9.51
C SER A 22 -13.25 -3.79 8.56
N ASN A 23 -12.20 -3.00 8.31
CA ASN A 23 -12.24 -1.86 7.40
C ASN A 23 -11.69 -2.21 6.01
N VAL A 24 -12.25 -1.56 5.00
CA VAL A 24 -11.70 -1.51 3.63
C VAL A 24 -10.54 -0.51 3.63
N ALA A 25 -9.41 -0.85 3.00
CA ALA A 25 -8.20 -0.05 3.06
C ALA A 25 -7.65 0.28 1.66
N VAL A 26 -7.26 1.54 1.47
CA VAL A 26 -6.49 1.97 0.29
C VAL A 26 -5.04 2.14 0.74
N LEU A 27 -4.15 1.34 0.17
CA LEU A 27 -2.72 1.38 0.46
C LEU A 27 -2.02 2.23 -0.58
N LYS A 28 -1.33 3.29 -0.14
CA LYS A 28 -0.51 4.13 -1.02
C LYS A 28 0.96 3.97 -0.64
N PRO A 29 1.74 3.15 -1.37
CA PRO A 29 3.15 3.01 -1.10
C PRO A 29 3.91 4.30 -1.42
N SER A 30 5.05 4.50 -0.77
CA SER A 30 5.88 5.68 -0.98
C SER A 30 6.69 5.58 -2.28
N GLU A 31 6.68 6.66 -3.08
CA GLU A 31 7.43 6.82 -4.33
C GLU A 31 8.96 6.70 -4.17
N ILE A 32 9.46 6.83 -2.95
CA ILE A 32 10.89 6.78 -2.61
C ILE A 32 11.46 5.34 -2.78
N ALA A 33 10.59 4.31 -2.82
CA ALA A 33 10.99 2.91 -2.96
C ALA A 33 10.19 2.16 -4.06
N PRO A 34 10.42 2.45 -5.36
CA PRO A 34 9.61 1.93 -6.47
C PRO A 34 9.65 0.40 -6.61
N ALA A 35 10.80 -0.23 -6.33
CA ALA A 35 10.91 -1.70 -6.37
C ALA A 35 10.04 -2.39 -5.30
N SER A 36 9.86 -1.76 -4.15
CA SER A 36 9.07 -2.30 -3.04
C SER A 36 7.59 -2.01 -3.21
N SER A 37 7.25 -0.84 -3.75
CA SER A 37 5.90 -0.48 -4.17
C SER A 37 5.35 -1.51 -5.16
N SER A 38 6.11 -1.80 -6.22
CA SER A 38 5.66 -2.72 -7.27
C SER A 38 5.49 -4.16 -6.77
N LEU A 39 6.36 -4.61 -5.84
CA LEU A 39 6.20 -5.91 -5.18
C LEU A 39 4.96 -5.96 -4.28
N LEU A 40 4.69 -4.90 -3.51
CA LEU A 40 3.47 -4.80 -2.70
C LEU A 40 2.22 -4.80 -3.57
N ALA A 41 2.20 -4.02 -4.65
CA ALA A 41 1.07 -3.99 -5.58
C ALA A 41 0.79 -5.37 -6.18
N LYS A 42 1.83 -6.12 -6.56
CA LYS A 42 1.69 -7.50 -7.03
C LYS A 42 1.16 -8.44 -5.96
N PHE A 43 1.76 -8.47 -4.77
CA PHE A 43 1.36 -9.40 -3.72
C PHE A 43 -0.03 -9.10 -3.15
N VAL A 44 -0.40 -7.82 -3.05
CA VAL A 44 -1.76 -7.46 -2.62
C VAL A 44 -2.80 -7.93 -3.64
N LEU A 45 -2.54 -7.80 -4.94
CA LEU A 45 -3.45 -8.31 -5.97
C LEU A 45 -3.50 -9.84 -6.04
N GLU A 46 -2.40 -10.53 -5.73
CA GLU A 46 -2.29 -11.99 -5.85
C GLU A 46 -2.83 -12.74 -4.62
N TYR A 47 -2.64 -12.19 -3.41
CA TYR A 47 -2.96 -12.88 -2.15
C TYR A 47 -4.13 -12.27 -1.39
N LEU A 48 -4.56 -11.05 -1.70
CA LEU A 48 -5.57 -10.33 -0.95
C LEU A 48 -6.79 -9.97 -1.81
N ASP A 49 -7.94 -9.78 -1.16
CA ASP A 49 -9.18 -9.44 -1.84
C ASP A 49 -9.11 -8.02 -2.42
N SER A 50 -8.98 -7.95 -3.74
CA SER A 50 -8.97 -6.71 -4.53
C SER A 50 -10.23 -5.83 -4.41
N SER A 51 -11.33 -6.37 -3.87
CA SER A 51 -12.56 -5.61 -3.59
C SER A 51 -12.51 -4.89 -2.23
N ALA A 52 -11.79 -5.45 -1.25
CA ALA A 52 -11.64 -4.89 0.09
C ALA A 52 -10.36 -4.04 0.23
N ILE A 53 -9.38 -4.25 -0.65
CA ILE A 53 -8.07 -3.62 -0.57
C ILE A 53 -7.62 -3.18 -1.95
N ARG A 54 -7.29 -1.89 -2.07
CA ARG A 54 -6.75 -1.32 -3.30
C ARG A 54 -5.37 -0.71 -3.03
N VAL A 55 -4.40 -1.03 -3.87
CA VAL A 55 -3.10 -0.34 -3.87
C VAL A 55 -3.12 0.74 -4.94
N VAL A 56 -2.74 1.97 -4.58
CA VAL A 56 -2.60 3.06 -5.53
C VAL A 56 -1.15 3.54 -5.50
N GLU A 57 -0.44 3.23 -6.58
CA GLU A 57 0.92 3.70 -6.81
C GLU A 57 0.87 5.07 -7.52
N GLY A 58 1.73 6.00 -7.12
CA GLY A 58 1.80 7.33 -7.72
C GLY A 58 2.43 8.36 -6.80
N GLY A 59 2.82 9.50 -7.35
CA GLY A 59 3.43 10.61 -6.61
C GLY A 59 2.40 11.61 -6.11
N LEU A 60 2.79 12.89 -6.06
CA LEU A 60 1.90 14.00 -5.70
C LEU A 60 0.58 14.04 -6.48
N PRO A 61 0.55 13.96 -7.82
CA PRO A 61 -0.70 14.13 -8.57
C PRO A 61 -1.74 13.03 -8.26
N GLU A 62 -1.29 11.78 -8.09
CA GLU A 62 -2.18 10.67 -7.71
C GLU A 62 -2.60 10.73 -6.24
N THR A 63 -1.79 11.33 -5.36
CA THR A 63 -2.17 11.54 -3.95
C THR A 63 -3.26 12.60 -3.83
N THR A 64 -3.13 13.71 -4.56
CA THR A 64 -4.13 14.78 -4.56
C THR A 64 -5.47 14.28 -5.09
N ALA A 65 -5.46 13.50 -6.19
CA ALA A 65 -6.67 12.89 -6.73
C ALA A 65 -7.32 11.84 -5.81
N LEU A 66 -6.62 11.30 -4.82
CA LEU A 66 -7.19 10.41 -3.80
C LEU A 66 -7.84 11.14 -2.62
N LEU A 67 -7.51 12.42 -2.42
CA LEU A 67 -7.95 13.22 -1.28
C LEU A 67 -9.06 14.22 -1.62
N ASP A 68 -9.31 14.46 -2.92
CA ASP A 68 -10.46 15.21 -3.45
C ASP A 68 -11.71 14.31 -3.57
#